data_AF-A0A3W4K645-F1
#
_entry.id   AF-A0A3W4K645-F1
#
_cell.length_a   1.000
_cell.length_b   1.000
_cell.length_c   1.000
_cell.angle_alpha   90.00
_cell.angle_beta   90.00
_cell.angle_gamma   90.00
#
_symmetry.space_group_name_H-M   'P 1'
#
loop_
_entity.id
_entity.type
_entity.pdbx_description
1 polymer ?
#
loop_
_entity_poly.entity_id
_entity_poly.type
_entity_poly.pdbx_seq_one_letter_code
_entity_poly.pdbx_strand_id
1 'polypeptide(L)'
;MSTALATLAGKLAERVGMDSVDPQELITTLRQTAFKGDASDAQFIALLIVANQYGLNPWTKEIYAFPDKQNGIVPVVGVDGWSRIINENQQFDGMDFEQDNESCTCRIYRKDRNHPICVT
;
A
#
# COMPACT_ATOMS: atom_id res chain seq x y z
N MET A 1 3.93 24.94 2.20
CA MET A 1 3.83 23.46 2.24
C MET A 1 3.49 23.03 3.66
N SER A 2 2.60 22.06 3.84
CA SER A 2 2.24 21.54 5.16
C SER A 2 3.41 20.78 5.80
N THR A 3 3.73 21.03 7.06
CA THR A 3 4.73 20.28 7.84
C THR A 3 4.46 18.78 7.81
N ALA A 4 3.18 18.38 7.81
CA ALA A 4 2.79 16.97 7.77
C ALA A 4 3.22 16.27 6.47
N LEU A 5 3.18 16.99 5.35
CA LEU A 5 3.55 16.44 4.05
C LEU A 5 5.05 16.10 3.99
N ALA A 6 5.90 17.04 4.43
CA ALA A 6 7.34 16.83 4.49
C ALA A 6 7.71 15.66 5.43
N THR A 7 7.05 15.57 6.60
CA THR A 7 7.28 14.46 7.55
C THR A 7 6.89 13.11 6.95
N LEU A 8 5.71 13.02 6.31
CA LEU A 8 5.24 11.76 5.73
C LEU A 8 6.07 11.33 4.52
N ALA A 9 6.51 12.28 3.70
CA ALA A 9 7.42 12.05 2.59
C ALA A 9 8.78 11.56 3.10
N GLY A 10 9.34 12.17 4.15
CA GLY A 10 10.59 11.74 4.77
C GLY A 10 10.54 10.30 5.29
N LYS A 11 9.44 9.91 5.96
CA LYS A 11 9.24 8.51 6.41
C LYS A 11 9.16 7.52 5.25
N LEU A 12 8.53 7.92 4.15
CA LEU A 12 8.50 7.09 2.94
C LEU A 12 9.92 6.99 2.34
N ALA A 13 10.65 8.10 2.29
CA ALA A 13 12.03 8.18 1.79
C ALA A 13 12.95 7.19 2.52
N GLU A 14 12.94 7.24 3.85
CA GLU A 14 13.71 6.34 4.71
C GLU A 14 13.39 4.87 4.39
N ARG A 15 12.11 4.53 4.24
CA ARG A 15 11.69 3.16 3.93
C ARG A 15 12.19 2.67 2.56
N VAL A 16 12.24 3.55 1.56
CA VAL A 16 12.70 3.18 0.21
C VAL A 16 14.21 3.38 0.01
N GLY A 17 14.97 3.71 1.07
CA GLY A 17 16.41 3.91 1.01
C GLY A 17 16.83 5.22 0.33
N MET A 18 16.01 6.27 0.45
CA MET A 18 16.19 7.59 -0.15
C MET A 18 16.25 8.70 0.92
N ASP A 19 16.73 8.38 2.12
CA ASP A 19 16.84 9.26 3.29
C ASP A 19 17.76 10.48 3.07
N SER A 20 18.67 10.40 2.10
CA SER A 20 19.56 11.51 1.73
C SER A 20 18.96 12.50 0.72
N VAL A 21 17.76 12.24 0.20
CA VAL A 21 17.11 13.07 -0.83
C VAL A 21 16.24 14.14 -0.18
N ASP A 22 16.24 15.34 -0.77
CA ASP A 22 15.35 16.42 -0.34
C ASP A 22 13.88 15.94 -0.38
N PRO A 23 13.14 15.99 0.74
CA PRO A 23 11.73 15.66 0.75
C PRO A 23 10.91 16.40 -0.31
N GLN A 24 11.30 17.62 -0.69
CA GLN A 24 10.64 18.40 -1.74
C GLN A 24 10.80 17.75 -3.12
N GLU A 25 12.01 17.29 -3.43
CA GLU A 25 12.30 16.58 -4.66
C GLU A 25 11.54 15.25 -4.70
N LEU A 26 11.56 14.50 -3.59
CA LEU A 26 10.83 13.24 -3.46
C LEU A 26 9.31 13.41 -3.68
N ILE A 27 8.71 14.42 -3.05
CA ILE A 27 7.28 14.74 -3.23
C ILE A 27 6.99 15.05 -4.69
N THR A 28 7.86 15.84 -5.33
CA THR A 28 7.70 16.22 -6.74
C THR A 28 7.78 15.00 -7.65
N THR A 29 8.81 14.16 -7.48
CA THR A 29 8.98 12.91 -8.24
C THR A 29 7.80 11.98 -8.03
N LEU A 30 7.37 11.77 -6.78
CA LEU A 30 6.26 10.89 -6.46
C LEU A 30 4.94 11.39 -7.08
N ARG A 31 4.70 12.71 -7.05
CA ARG A 31 3.55 13.34 -7.71
C ARG A 31 3.57 13.18 -9.22
N GLN A 32 4.73 13.29 -9.86
CA GLN A 32 4.83 13.22 -11.32
C GLN A 32 4.83 11.79 -11.87
N THR A 33 5.24 10.81 -11.05
CA THR A 33 5.47 9.43 -11.53
C THR A 33 4.47 8.42 -10.98
N ALA A 34 4.20 8.44 -9.66
CA ALA A 34 3.30 7.49 -9.01
C ALA A 34 1.84 7.99 -8.98
N PHE A 35 1.63 9.30 -8.86
CA PHE A 35 0.31 9.92 -9.02
C PHE A 35 0.11 10.39 -10.45
N LYS A 36 -0.76 9.74 -11.22
CA LYS A 36 -1.14 10.23 -12.54
C LYS A 36 -2.24 11.29 -12.40
N GLY A 37 -1.88 12.55 -12.12
CA GLY A 37 -2.81 13.69 -12.10
C GLY A 37 -2.45 14.79 -11.10
N ASP A 38 -3.18 15.91 -11.14
CA ASP A 38 -3.07 17.02 -10.19
C ASP A 38 -3.75 16.66 -8.84
N ALA A 39 -3.06 15.87 -8.03
CA ALA A 39 -3.49 15.60 -6.66
C ALA A 39 -3.20 16.80 -5.75
N SER A 40 -4.20 17.23 -5.00
CA SER A 40 -4.03 18.24 -3.95
C SER A 40 -3.13 17.73 -2.81
N ASP A 41 -2.54 18.66 -2.05
CA ASP A 41 -1.75 18.33 -0.85
C ASP A 41 -2.53 17.42 0.12
N ALA A 42 -3.83 17.65 0.31
CA ALA A 42 -4.67 16.86 1.20
C ALA A 42 -4.85 15.41 0.72
N GLN A 43 -5.11 15.22 -0.58
CA GLN A 43 -5.22 13.90 -1.19
C GLN A 43 -3.89 13.15 -1.09
N PHE A 44 -2.77 13.84 -1.32
CA PHE A 44 -1.46 13.23 -1.24
C PHE A 44 -1.10 12.83 0.20
N ILE A 45 -1.41 13.68 1.19
CA ILE A 45 -1.26 13.33 2.62
C ILE A 45 -2.09 12.10 2.96
N ALA A 46 -3.34 12.01 2.51
CA ALA A 46 -4.22 10.87 2.77
C ALA A 46 -3.61 9.54 2.26
N LEU A 47 -3.03 9.53 1.05
CA LEU A 47 -2.35 8.33 0.55
C LEU A 47 -1.11 8.00 1.40
N LEU A 48 -0.26 9.00 1.69
CA LEU A 48 0.97 8.78 2.44
C LEU A 48 0.74 8.29 3.87
N ILE A 49 -0.39 8.64 4.50
CA ILE A 49 -0.77 8.09 5.81
C ILE A 49 -0.93 6.57 5.70
N VAL A 50 -1.74 6.11 4.75
CA VAL A 50 -2.00 4.67 4.56
C VAL A 50 -0.74 3.93 4.09
N ALA A 51 0.01 4.53 3.17
CA ALA A 51 1.28 3.99 2.71
C ALA A 51 2.25 3.79 3.88
N ASN A 52 2.39 4.78 4.76
CA ASN A 52 3.27 4.67 5.92
C ASN A 52 2.77 3.68 6.98
N GLN A 53 1.46 3.60 7.20
CA GLN A 53 0.84 2.69 8.18
C GLN A 53 1.12 1.22 7.86
N TYR A 54 1.07 0.85 6.57
CA TYR A 54 1.26 -0.53 6.12
C TYR A 54 2.61 -0.78 5.42
N GLY A 55 3.48 0.23 5.43
CA GLY A 55 4.79 0.18 4.76
C GLY A 55 4.72 -0.01 3.25
N LEU A 56 3.66 0.44 2.60
CA LEU A 56 3.41 0.24 1.17
C LEU A 56 4.18 1.25 0.32
N ASN A 57 4.69 0.78 -0.82
CA ASN A 57 5.43 1.61 -1.76
C ASN A 57 4.55 1.98 -3.00
N PRO A 58 4.28 3.28 -3.24
CA PRO A 58 3.48 3.70 -4.38
C PRO A 58 4.13 3.47 -5.76
N TRP A 59 5.46 3.39 -5.84
CA TRP A 59 6.16 3.12 -7.11
C TRP A 59 6.06 1.65 -7.54
N THR A 60 6.04 0.73 -6.58
CA THR A 60 5.89 -0.71 -6.81
C THR A 60 4.43 -1.13 -6.92
N LYS A 61 3.50 -0.17 -7.09
CA LYS A 61 2.08 -0.45 -7.32
C LYS A 61 1.39 -1.16 -6.14
N GLU A 62 1.95 -1.05 -4.94
CA GLU A 62 1.39 -1.63 -3.73
C GLU A 62 0.20 -0.84 -3.18
N ILE A 63 0.11 0.45 -3.51
CA ILE A 63 -0.99 1.33 -3.12
C ILE A 63 -1.31 2.34 -4.21
N TYR A 64 -2.60 2.61 -4.39
CA TYR A 64 -3.14 3.54 -5.39
C TYR A 64 -4.07 4.56 -4.75
N ALA A 65 -4.13 5.75 -5.33
CA ALA A 65 -5.14 6.75 -5.01
C ALA A 65 -6.25 6.72 -6.07
N PHE A 66 -7.40 6.16 -5.75
CA PHE A 66 -8.57 6.21 -6.64
C PHE A 66 -9.38 7.48 -6.37
N PRO A 67 -9.81 8.23 -7.40
CA PRO A 67 -10.64 9.41 -7.20
C PRO A 67 -12.01 9.04 -6.62
N ASP A 68 -12.45 9.78 -5.61
CA ASP A 68 -13.81 9.69 -5.07
C ASP A 68 -14.76 10.68 -5.78
N LYS A 69 -16.06 10.43 -5.69
CA LYS A 69 -17.14 11.28 -6.23
C LYS A 69 -17.13 12.70 -5.65
N GLN A 70 -16.55 12.92 -4.47
CA GLN A 70 -16.51 14.22 -3.80
C GLN A 70 -15.14 14.91 -3.91
N ASN A 71 -14.44 14.76 -5.04
CA ASN A 71 -13.12 15.36 -5.27
C ASN A 71 -12.07 14.96 -4.21
N GLY A 72 -12.26 13.78 -3.60
CA GLY A 72 -11.34 13.15 -2.65
C GLY A 72 -10.58 11.99 -3.28
N ILE A 73 -9.88 11.20 -2.47
CA ILE A 73 -9.31 9.93 -2.89
C ILE A 73 -9.69 8.81 -1.92
N VAL A 74 -9.76 7.59 -2.45
CA VAL A 74 -9.79 6.34 -1.69
C VAL A 74 -8.44 5.63 -1.90
N PRO A 75 -7.61 5.50 -0.85
CA PRO A 75 -6.43 4.66 -0.89
C PRO A 75 -6.82 3.19 -1.06
N VAL A 76 -6.34 2.55 -2.13
CA VAL A 76 -6.59 1.14 -2.42
C VAL A 76 -5.26 0.40 -2.44
N VAL A 77 -5.18 -0.67 -1.64
CA VAL A 77 -4.01 -1.55 -1.61
C VAL A 77 -4.08 -2.51 -2.80
N GLY A 78 -3.02 -2.54 -3.60
CA GLY A 78 -2.89 -3.43 -4.75
C GLY A 78 -2.65 -4.89 -4.34
N VAL A 79 -2.76 -5.81 -5.30
CA VAL A 79 -2.46 -7.23 -5.08
C VAL A 79 -1.03 -7.42 -4.57
N ASP A 80 -0.06 -6.70 -5.15
CA ASP A 80 1.34 -6.73 -4.72
C ASP A 80 1.51 -6.23 -3.27
N GLY A 81 0.71 -5.22 -2.88
CA GLY A 81 0.70 -4.70 -1.51
C GLY A 81 0.18 -5.72 -0.51
N TRP A 82 -0.95 -6.36 -0.82
CA TRP A 82 -1.49 -7.44 0.01
C TRP A 82 -0.54 -8.64 0.08
N SER A 83 0.07 -9.01 -1.04
CA SER A 83 1.05 -10.09 -1.13
C SER A 83 2.27 -9.80 -0.25
N ARG A 84 2.82 -8.58 -0.27
CA ARG A 84 3.93 -8.21 0.61
C ARG A 84 3.53 -8.27 2.08
N ILE A 85 2.38 -7.66 2.44
CA ILE A 85 1.87 -7.64 3.82
C ILE A 85 1.70 -9.06 4.38
N ILE A 86 1.13 -9.99 3.60
CA ILE A 86 0.90 -11.36 4.07
C ILE A 86 2.22 -12.13 4.21
N ASN A 87 3.15 -11.97 3.26
CA ASN A 87 4.43 -12.66 3.29
C ASN A 87 5.38 -12.14 4.39
N GLU A 88 5.25 -10.88 4.80
CA GLU A 88 6.02 -10.33 5.95
C GLU A 88 5.46 -10.75 7.31
N ASN A 89 4.24 -11.31 7.36
CA ASN A 89 3.65 -11.75 8.61
C ASN A 89 4.30 -13.06 9.07
N GLN A 90 5.00 -13.03 10.21
CA GLN A 90 5.69 -14.20 10.76
C GLN A 90 4.77 -15.40 11.03
N GLN A 91 3.48 -15.15 11.26
CA GLN A 91 2.47 -16.18 11.50
C GLN A 91 1.91 -16.79 10.21
N PHE A 92 2.16 -16.19 9.04
CA PHE A 92 1.74 -16.77 7.77
C PHE A 92 2.50 -18.08 7.53
N ASP A 93 1.75 -19.13 7.19
CA ASP A 93 2.26 -20.49 6.99
C ASP A 93 1.93 -21.04 5.61
N GLY A 94 1.61 -20.15 4.66
CA GLY A 94 1.23 -20.50 3.29
C GLY A 94 -0.27 -20.45 3.04
N MET A 95 -0.62 -20.64 1.78
CA MET A 95 -2.00 -20.70 1.30
C MET A 95 -2.15 -21.71 0.18
N ASP A 96 -3.31 -22.37 0.12
CA ASP A 96 -3.71 -23.26 -0.95
C ASP A 96 -4.92 -22.69 -1.70
N PHE A 97 -5.01 -23.01 -2.98
CA PHE A 97 -6.18 -22.70 -3.82
C PHE A 97 -6.74 -24.01 -4.38
N GLU A 98 -8.01 -24.27 -4.08
CA GLU A 98 -8.80 -25.33 -4.68
C GLU A 98 -9.83 -24.68 -5.59
N GLN A 99 -9.71 -24.86 -6.90
CA GLN A 99 -10.62 -24.26 -7.88
C GLN A 99 -11.24 -25.33 -8.79
N ASP A 100 -12.47 -25.06 -9.20
CA ASP A 100 -13.14 -25.71 -10.31
C ASP A 100 -13.67 -24.66 -11.31
N ASN A 101 -14.63 -25.05 -12.16
CA ASN A 101 -15.19 -24.14 -13.16
C ASN A 101 -16.19 -23.11 -12.57
N GLU A 102 -16.65 -23.30 -11.33
CA GLU A 102 -17.72 -22.51 -10.71
C GLU A 102 -17.25 -21.75 -9.46
N SER A 103 -16.15 -22.19 -8.83
CA SER A 103 -15.68 -21.67 -7.54
C SER A 103 -14.15 -21.74 -7.39
N CYS A 104 -13.62 -20.91 -6.49
CA CYS A 104 -12.23 -20.95 -6.06
C CYS A 104 -12.14 -20.72 -4.56
N THR A 105 -11.78 -21.76 -3.80
CA THR A 105 -11.60 -21.66 -2.36
C THR A 105 -10.14 -21.43 -2.03
N CYS A 106 -9.85 -20.30 -1.39
CA CYS A 106 -8.55 -20.02 -0.78
C CYS A 106 -8.53 -20.48 0.68
N ARG A 107 -7.51 -21.27 1.05
CA ARG A 107 -7.24 -21.66 2.44
C ARG A 107 -5.94 -21.03 2.89
N ILE A 108 -5.99 -20.20 3.93
CA ILE A 108 -4.81 -19.53 4.50
C ILE A 108 -4.45 -20.19 5.83
N TYR A 109 -3.23 -20.69 5.92
CA TYR A 109 -2.70 -21.33 7.12
C TYR A 109 -1.90 -20.33 7.95
N ARG A 110 -1.99 -20.51 9.27
CA ARG A 110 -1.22 -19.73 10.21
C ARG A 110 -0.67 -20.59 11.33
N LYS A 111 0.56 -20.30 11.74
CA LYS A 111 1.28 -21.05 12.80
C LYS A 111 0.62 -20.94 14.17
N ASP A 112 -0.13 -19.86 14.40
CA ASP A 112 -0.81 -19.57 15.67
C ASP A 112 -2.27 -20.07 15.74
N ARG A 113 -2.71 -20.91 14.78
CA ARG A 113 -4.09 -21.41 14.73
C ARG A 113 -4.15 -22.87 14.34
N ASN A 114 -5.09 -23.61 14.93
CA ASN A 114 -5.34 -25.02 14.57
C ASN A 114 -6.20 -25.19 13.32
N HIS A 115 -6.92 -24.13 12.90
CA HIS A 115 -7.81 -24.17 11.75
C HIS A 115 -7.46 -23.04 10.77
N PRO A 116 -7.44 -23.33 9.45
CA PRO A 116 -7.18 -22.32 8.43
C PRO A 116 -8.36 -21.35 8.31
N ILE A 117 -8.08 -20.18 7.73
CA ILE A 117 -9.12 -19.28 7.23
C ILE A 117 -9.49 -19.76 5.83
N CYS A 118 -10.77 -19.96 5.56
CA CYS A 118 -11.27 -20.40 4.26
C CYS A 118 -12.24 -19.35 3.68
N VAL A 119 -12.03 -18.97 2.41
CA VAL A 119 -12.90 -18.05 1.65
C VAL A 119 -13.13 -18.65 0.27
N THR A 120 -14.38 -18.64 -0.22
CA THR A 120 -14.82 -19.13 -1.54
C THR A 120 -15.42 -18.01 -2.36
#